data_AF-A0A502EJ85-F1
#
_entry.id   AF-A0A502EJ85-F1
#
_cell.length_a   1.000
_cell.length_b   1.000
_cell.length_c   1.000
_cell.angle_alpha   90.00
_cell.angle_beta   90.00
_cell.angle_gamma   90.00
#
_symmetry.space_group_name_H-M   'P 1'
#
loop_
_entity.id
_entity.type
_entity.pdbx_description
1 polymer ?
#
loop_
_entity_poly.entity_id
_entity_poly.type
_entity_poly.pdbx_seq_one_letter_code
_entity_poly.pdbx_strand_id
1 'polypeptide(L)'
;MENQYCYIEFDFTNETNFEDLKDTFKIIKDSKNNSIERDDKFWIETFPKCSLEKFIFSKSDLKPNFETAKETNLSWHFYSLIELLSINYEIEYIDLKKTTNNRGTLIYDAYSYPYGGITGLIVFLESFNCNPKLYDDGTGIYNYAYEKVTKTKKSRWNFLFLKNLFRTAILLLFITLITSCNKKEKDLQFEKDVMYEVYPALIDSIWVNAVLTYVPPAPPGIDPSEYKLNRRNESNKRFNKELAEFKQKKFPVDLIFFDKVVVRDNSKELQEHFKDAVISKNNNTDTLEYKLNRKKLDAYTAFHLKYVPRIPRGNDRRFYNECCYSIRGIIILSRIQFDDKKKYGVLTVGIECGDMCGYGYLIYIKKVKDKWVIDKIEDGWIV
;
A
#
# COMPACT_ATOMS: atom_id res chain seq x y z
N MET A 1 16.16 -5.32 19.09
CA MET A 1 15.20 -6.43 19.11
C MET A 1 15.65 -7.39 18.04
N GLU A 2 15.83 -8.67 18.35
CA GLU A 2 16.11 -9.67 17.31
C GLU A 2 14.94 -9.65 16.31
N ASN A 3 15.23 -9.44 15.03
CA ASN A 3 14.21 -9.44 13.97
C ASN A 3 13.64 -10.86 13.87
N GLN A 4 12.53 -11.12 14.54
CA GLN A 4 11.86 -12.41 14.45
C GLN A 4 10.92 -12.39 13.25
N TYR A 5 11.38 -12.95 12.14
CA TYR A 5 10.55 -13.18 10.96
C TYR A 5 9.38 -14.11 11.28
N CYS A 6 8.26 -13.92 10.58
CA CYS A 6 7.14 -14.84 10.61
C CYS A 6 7.51 -16.13 9.86
N TYR A 7 6.87 -17.24 10.21
CA TYR A 7 7.22 -18.53 9.62
C TYR A 7 6.06 -19.54 9.63
N ILE A 8 6.16 -20.53 8.75
CA ILE A 8 5.31 -21.73 8.76
C ILE A 8 6.21 -22.95 8.77
N GLU A 9 6.09 -23.77 9.80
CA GLU A 9 6.68 -25.11 9.84
C GLU A 9 5.71 -26.13 9.26
N PHE A 10 6.23 -27.00 8.41
CA PHE A 10 5.44 -28.04 7.76
C PHE A 10 6.24 -29.33 7.60
N ASP A 11 5.54 -30.45 7.64
CA ASP A 11 6.12 -31.74 7.31
C ASP A 11 5.85 -32.08 5.83
N PHE A 12 6.75 -32.83 5.21
CA PHE A 12 6.57 -33.40 3.88
C PHE A 12 7.09 -34.84 3.85
N THR A 13 6.47 -35.69 3.03
CA THR A 13 6.79 -37.14 2.98
C THR A 13 7.50 -37.56 1.70
N ASN A 14 7.42 -36.75 0.64
CA ASN A 14 8.05 -37.00 -0.64
C ASN A 14 9.02 -35.85 -0.94
N GLU A 15 10.28 -36.18 -1.16
CA GLU A 15 11.33 -35.20 -1.47
C GLU A 15 11.00 -34.40 -2.74
N THR A 16 10.41 -35.05 -3.74
CA THR A 16 10.00 -34.41 -5.00
C THR A 16 9.02 -33.26 -4.74
N ASN A 17 8.07 -33.46 -3.82
CA ASN A 17 7.10 -32.42 -3.48
C ASN A 17 7.77 -31.20 -2.84
N PHE A 18 8.84 -31.41 -2.05
CA PHE A 18 9.56 -30.32 -1.42
C PHE A 18 10.39 -29.54 -2.45
N GLU A 19 11.08 -30.23 -3.36
CA GLU A 19 11.84 -29.55 -4.41
C GLU A 19 10.91 -28.81 -5.39
N ASP A 20 9.79 -29.40 -5.80
CA ASP A 20 8.78 -28.72 -6.62
C ASP A 20 8.22 -27.47 -5.92
N LEU A 21 7.94 -27.56 -4.62
CA LEU A 21 7.49 -26.44 -3.80
C LEU A 21 8.56 -25.34 -3.76
N LYS A 22 9.82 -25.71 -3.58
CA LYS A 22 10.95 -24.79 -3.45
C LYS A 22 11.23 -24.06 -4.76
N ASP A 23 11.19 -24.76 -5.88
CA ASP A 23 11.36 -24.17 -7.21
C ASP A 23 10.20 -23.23 -7.55
N THR A 24 8.97 -23.63 -7.26
CA THR A 24 7.79 -22.76 -7.43
C THR A 24 7.85 -21.55 -6.51
N PHE A 25 8.23 -21.75 -5.25
CA PHE A 25 8.38 -20.66 -4.28
C PHE A 25 9.44 -19.65 -4.72
N LYS A 26 10.56 -20.09 -5.29
CA LYS A 26 11.59 -19.19 -5.81
C LYS A 26 11.04 -18.25 -6.88
N ILE A 27 10.18 -18.77 -7.76
CA ILE A 27 9.54 -17.99 -8.82
C ILE A 27 8.52 -17.01 -8.24
N ILE A 28 7.69 -17.45 -7.28
CA ILE A 28 6.73 -16.58 -6.59
C ILE A 28 7.46 -15.47 -5.82
N LYS A 29 8.52 -15.82 -5.09
CA LYS A 29 9.36 -14.88 -4.35
C LYS A 29 9.96 -13.82 -5.27
N ASP A 30 10.53 -14.24 -6.41
CA ASP A 30 11.09 -13.31 -7.39
C ASP A 30 10.01 -12.39 -7.96
N SER A 31 8.87 -12.95 -8.38
CA SER A 31 7.74 -12.19 -8.91
C SER A 31 7.21 -11.18 -7.89
N LYS A 32 7.00 -11.60 -6.64
CA LYS A 32 6.45 -10.77 -5.57
C LYS A 32 7.44 -9.70 -5.10
N ASN A 33 8.65 -10.10 -4.69
CA ASN A 33 9.60 -9.18 -4.07
C ASN A 33 10.14 -8.16 -5.08
N ASN A 34 10.21 -8.51 -6.36
CA ASN A 34 10.68 -7.63 -7.44
C ASN A 34 9.56 -7.03 -8.29
N SER A 35 8.28 -7.25 -7.93
CA SER A 35 7.10 -6.72 -8.64
C SER A 35 7.08 -7.07 -10.15
N ILE A 36 7.44 -8.31 -10.49
CA ILE A 36 7.45 -8.81 -11.87
C ILE A 36 6.10 -9.45 -12.17
N GLU A 37 5.34 -8.83 -13.07
CA GLU A 37 4.06 -9.37 -13.56
C GLU A 37 4.30 -10.57 -14.48
N ARG A 38 3.43 -11.59 -14.37
CA ARG A 38 3.47 -12.84 -15.15
C ARG A 38 2.06 -13.18 -15.61
N ASP A 39 1.93 -13.69 -16.83
CA ASP A 39 0.64 -14.06 -17.40
C ASP A 39 0.13 -15.42 -16.90
N ASP A 40 -1.15 -15.72 -17.16
CA ASP A 40 -1.80 -16.95 -16.74
C ASP A 40 -1.11 -18.22 -17.28
N LYS A 41 -0.60 -18.15 -18.51
CA LYS A 41 0.09 -19.27 -19.15
C LYS A 41 1.36 -19.63 -18.39
N PHE A 42 2.15 -18.62 -18.04
CA PHE A 42 3.35 -18.79 -17.23
C PHE A 42 3.04 -19.50 -15.91
N TRP A 43 1.98 -19.11 -15.21
CA TRP A 43 1.63 -19.72 -13.92
C TRP A 43 1.17 -21.17 -14.03
N ILE A 44 0.40 -21.52 -15.06
CA ILE A 44 0.03 -22.91 -15.33
C ILE A 44 1.26 -23.76 -15.65
N GLU A 45 2.22 -23.23 -16.40
CA GLU A 45 3.46 -23.95 -16.75
C GLU A 45 4.43 -24.06 -15.57
N THR A 46 4.36 -23.14 -14.62
CA THR A 46 5.24 -23.10 -13.44
C THR A 46 4.83 -24.13 -12.38
N PHE A 47 3.54 -24.32 -12.15
CA PHE A 47 3.05 -25.18 -11.08
C PHE A 47 3.03 -26.66 -11.51
N PRO A 48 3.50 -27.59 -10.67
CA PRO A 48 3.45 -29.01 -11.00
C PRO A 48 2.01 -29.51 -11.00
N LYS A 49 1.77 -30.57 -11.76
CA LYS A 49 0.46 -31.23 -11.88
C LYS A 49 -0.16 -31.54 -10.51
N CYS A 50 0.62 -32.06 -9.56
CA CYS A 50 0.13 -32.45 -8.22
C CYS A 50 -0.44 -31.27 -7.40
N SER A 51 0.00 -30.04 -7.70
CA SER A 51 -0.52 -28.81 -7.10
C SER A 51 -1.75 -28.31 -7.85
N LEU A 52 -1.68 -28.23 -9.18
CA LEU A 52 -2.78 -27.76 -10.03
C LEU A 52 -4.07 -28.59 -9.86
N GLU A 53 -3.95 -29.90 -9.65
CA GLU A 53 -5.08 -30.80 -9.41
C GLU A 53 -5.95 -30.41 -8.19
N LYS A 54 -5.43 -29.61 -7.26
CA LYS A 54 -6.13 -29.22 -6.02
C LYS A 54 -6.96 -27.96 -6.13
N PHE A 55 -6.86 -27.24 -7.24
CA PHE A 55 -7.56 -25.98 -7.44
C PHE A 55 -8.76 -26.11 -8.37
N ILE A 56 -9.70 -25.20 -8.19
CA ILE A 56 -10.78 -24.98 -9.16
C ILE A 56 -10.36 -23.91 -10.16
N PHE A 57 -10.92 -24.03 -11.36
CA PHE A 57 -10.79 -23.07 -12.45
C PHE A 57 -12.19 -22.67 -12.92
N SER A 58 -12.40 -21.37 -13.10
CA SER A 58 -13.64 -20.84 -13.65
C SER A 58 -13.83 -21.26 -15.10
N LYS A 59 -15.02 -21.04 -15.65
CA LYS A 59 -15.31 -21.42 -17.05
C LYS A 59 -14.43 -20.66 -18.06
N SER A 60 -14.17 -19.39 -17.79
CA SER A 60 -13.39 -18.45 -18.61
C SER A 60 -11.88 -18.62 -18.51
N ASP A 61 -11.40 -19.37 -17.53
CA ASP A 61 -9.98 -19.45 -17.22
C ASP A 61 -9.20 -20.25 -18.26
N LEU A 62 -7.92 -19.90 -18.41
CA LEU A 62 -6.93 -20.83 -18.96
C LEU A 62 -6.71 -21.96 -17.94
N LYS A 63 -6.79 -23.22 -18.39
CA LYS A 63 -6.81 -24.41 -17.52
C LYS A 63 -5.80 -25.44 -18.00
N PRO A 64 -5.27 -26.28 -17.10
CA PRO A 64 -4.49 -27.42 -17.52
C PRO A 64 -5.34 -28.43 -18.31
N ASN A 65 -4.68 -29.27 -19.11
CA ASN A 65 -5.32 -30.29 -19.95
C ASN A 65 -5.63 -31.61 -19.19
N PHE A 66 -5.79 -31.55 -17.87
CA PHE A 66 -6.11 -32.68 -17.00
C PHE A 66 -7.20 -32.31 -15.99
N GLU A 67 -7.79 -33.30 -15.33
CA GLU A 67 -8.86 -33.07 -14.34
C GLU A 67 -8.33 -32.33 -13.11
N THR A 68 -9.05 -31.30 -12.67
CA THR A 68 -8.73 -30.51 -11.47
C THR A 68 -9.86 -30.64 -10.44
N ALA A 69 -9.68 -30.03 -9.27
CA ALA A 69 -10.66 -30.13 -8.19
C ALA A 69 -12.05 -29.64 -8.62
N LYS A 70 -13.08 -30.25 -8.04
CA LYS A 70 -14.48 -29.82 -8.19
C LYS A 70 -14.81 -28.75 -7.16
N GLU A 71 -15.76 -27.90 -7.50
CA GLU A 71 -16.20 -26.81 -6.62
C GLU A 71 -16.85 -27.36 -5.35
N THR A 72 -16.33 -26.93 -4.21
CA THR A 72 -16.86 -27.19 -2.87
C THR A 72 -16.74 -25.92 -2.05
N ASN A 73 -17.42 -25.87 -0.89
CA ASN A 73 -17.35 -24.73 0.03
C ASN A 73 -15.93 -24.45 0.58
N LEU A 74 -14.96 -25.34 0.34
CA LEU A 74 -13.58 -25.24 0.82
C LEU A 74 -12.56 -25.15 -0.35
N SER A 75 -13.03 -25.16 -1.59
CA SER A 75 -12.15 -25.17 -2.77
C SER A 75 -11.56 -23.78 -3.01
N TRP A 76 -10.28 -23.73 -3.36
CA TRP A 76 -9.60 -22.49 -3.75
C TRP A 76 -9.50 -22.36 -5.27
N HIS A 77 -9.75 -21.15 -5.75
CA HIS A 77 -9.54 -20.78 -7.14
C HIS A 77 -8.06 -20.51 -7.41
N PHE A 78 -7.49 -21.13 -8.45
CA PHE A 78 -6.05 -21.09 -8.71
C PHE A 78 -5.53 -19.65 -8.89
N TYR A 79 -6.10 -18.89 -9.83
CA TYR A 79 -5.61 -17.54 -10.11
C TYR A 79 -5.83 -16.56 -8.95
N SER A 80 -6.85 -16.81 -8.11
CA SER A 80 -7.04 -16.00 -6.90
C SER A 80 -5.95 -16.26 -5.86
N LEU A 81 -5.45 -17.50 -5.77
CA LEU A 81 -4.27 -17.79 -4.96
C LEU A 81 -3.03 -17.10 -5.57
N ILE A 82 -2.82 -17.20 -6.88
CA ILE A 82 -1.67 -16.57 -7.55
C ILE A 82 -1.65 -15.06 -7.33
N GLU A 83 -2.78 -14.39 -7.54
CA GLU A 83 -2.91 -12.95 -7.31
C GLU A 83 -2.59 -12.59 -5.86
N LEU A 84 -3.05 -13.39 -4.90
CA LEU A 84 -2.72 -13.22 -3.49
C LEU A 84 -1.21 -13.37 -3.22
N LEU A 85 -0.59 -14.44 -3.70
CA LEU A 85 0.82 -14.76 -3.46
C LEU A 85 1.77 -13.77 -4.15
N SER A 86 1.49 -13.41 -5.40
CA SER A 86 2.41 -12.63 -6.24
C SER A 86 2.18 -11.12 -6.18
N ILE A 87 0.97 -10.67 -5.84
CA ILE A 87 0.61 -9.24 -5.89
C ILE A 87 0.15 -8.76 -4.52
N ASN A 88 -0.91 -9.37 -3.96
CA ASN A 88 -1.70 -8.73 -2.91
C ASN A 88 -1.17 -8.93 -1.48
N TYR A 89 -0.34 -9.94 -1.21
CA TYR A 89 0.24 -10.10 0.13
C TYR A 89 1.12 -8.90 0.53
N GLU A 90 0.92 -8.34 1.72
CA GLU A 90 1.81 -7.31 2.31
C GLU A 90 2.95 -7.97 3.10
N ILE A 91 3.69 -8.87 2.45
CA ILE A 91 4.84 -9.58 3.02
C ILE A 91 6.07 -9.52 2.11
N GLU A 92 7.25 -9.70 2.69
CA GLU A 92 8.47 -10.11 1.98
C GLU A 92 8.68 -11.60 2.12
N TYR A 93 8.85 -12.32 1.00
CA TYR A 93 9.31 -13.70 1.09
C TYR A 93 10.80 -13.75 1.40
N ILE A 94 11.17 -14.32 2.54
CA ILE A 94 12.57 -14.37 2.99
C ILE A 94 13.24 -15.65 2.52
N ASP A 95 12.69 -16.82 2.85
CA ASP A 95 13.32 -18.08 2.50
C ASP A 95 12.35 -19.28 2.57
N LEU A 96 12.68 -20.37 1.90
CA LEU A 96 12.05 -21.68 2.08
C LEU A 96 13.14 -22.73 2.19
N LYS A 97 13.29 -23.28 3.39
CA LYS A 97 14.41 -24.16 3.73
C LYS A 97 13.96 -25.48 4.31
N LYS A 98 14.74 -26.51 4.01
CA LYS A 98 14.64 -27.82 4.64
C LYS A 98 15.36 -27.75 5.99
N THR A 99 14.67 -28.10 7.07
CA THR A 99 15.24 -28.08 8.43
C THR A 99 15.66 -29.47 8.90
N THR A 100 14.94 -30.51 8.47
CA THR A 100 15.32 -31.92 8.65
C THR A 100 14.86 -32.74 7.44
N ASN A 101 15.11 -34.05 7.42
CA ASN A 101 14.77 -34.92 6.28
C ASN A 101 13.31 -34.80 5.81
N ASN A 102 12.36 -34.55 6.72
CA ASN A 102 10.93 -34.50 6.42
C ASN A 102 10.25 -33.22 6.90
N ARG A 103 11.01 -32.15 7.19
CA ARG A 103 10.47 -30.88 7.69
C ARG A 103 11.04 -29.69 6.93
N GLY A 104 10.16 -28.77 6.56
CA GLY A 104 10.49 -27.51 5.94
C GLY A 104 9.98 -26.32 6.76
N THR A 105 10.54 -25.16 6.47
CA THR A 105 10.11 -23.88 7.02
C THR A 105 10.04 -22.85 5.91
N LEU A 106 8.88 -22.24 5.75
CA LEU A 106 8.68 -21.03 4.93
C LEU A 106 8.82 -19.83 5.85
N ILE A 107 9.72 -18.90 5.52
CA ILE A 107 10.02 -17.69 6.30
C ILE A 107 9.62 -16.46 5.48
N TYR A 108 8.93 -15.54 6.13
CA TYR A 108 8.47 -14.30 5.52
C TYR A 108 8.49 -13.15 6.53
N ASP A 109 8.61 -11.94 6.03
CA ASP A 109 8.49 -10.72 6.83
C ASP A 109 7.12 -10.09 6.58
N ALA A 110 6.30 -9.94 7.62
CA ALA A 110 4.98 -9.34 7.50
C ALA A 110 5.09 -7.82 7.69
N TYR A 111 4.78 -7.05 6.64
CA TYR A 111 4.91 -5.58 6.69
C TYR A 111 3.77 -4.90 7.47
N SER A 112 2.62 -5.55 7.57
CA SER A 112 1.41 -5.03 8.20
C SER A 112 0.56 -6.19 8.77
N TYR A 113 -0.37 -5.88 9.67
CA TYR A 113 -1.38 -6.85 10.08
C TYR A 113 -2.79 -6.25 9.90
N PRO A 114 -3.72 -6.97 9.24
CA PRO A 114 -3.52 -8.24 8.55
C PRO A 114 -2.83 -8.05 7.19
N TYR A 115 -1.74 -8.79 6.92
CA TYR A 115 -1.02 -8.73 5.64
C TYR A 115 -1.72 -9.43 4.46
N GLY A 116 -2.96 -9.90 4.65
CA GLY A 116 -3.68 -10.82 3.74
C GLY A 116 -4.04 -12.16 4.40
N GLY A 117 -3.53 -12.41 5.61
CA GLY A 117 -3.83 -13.57 6.44
C GLY A 117 -3.08 -14.84 6.03
N ILE A 118 -2.87 -15.74 6.98
CA ILE A 118 -2.04 -16.95 6.80
C ILE A 118 -2.60 -17.99 5.81
N THR A 119 -3.91 -17.94 5.54
CA THR A 119 -4.63 -19.00 4.81
C THR A 119 -4.09 -19.25 3.41
N GLY A 120 -3.76 -18.21 2.65
CA GLY A 120 -3.19 -18.37 1.31
C GLY A 120 -1.85 -19.11 1.31
N LEU A 121 -0.95 -18.77 2.23
CA LEU A 121 0.33 -19.46 2.41
C LEU A 121 0.13 -20.93 2.83
N ILE A 122 -0.84 -21.21 3.71
CA ILE A 122 -1.19 -22.59 4.09
C ILE A 122 -1.71 -23.38 2.89
N VAL A 123 -2.63 -22.81 2.11
CA VAL A 123 -3.19 -23.45 0.91
C VAL A 123 -2.10 -23.69 -0.13
N PHE A 124 -1.18 -22.72 -0.30
CA PHE A 124 -0.01 -22.89 -1.15
C PHE A 124 0.81 -24.12 -0.72
N LEU A 125 1.19 -24.23 0.55
CA LEU A 125 1.93 -25.40 1.06
C LEU A 125 1.15 -26.71 0.90
N GLU A 126 -0.13 -26.72 1.29
CA GLU A 126 -1.00 -27.89 1.17
C GLU A 126 -1.15 -28.33 -0.30
N SER A 127 -1.06 -27.40 -1.26
CA SER A 127 -1.12 -27.73 -2.68
C SER A 127 0.03 -28.65 -3.12
N PHE A 128 1.20 -28.56 -2.49
CA PHE A 128 2.33 -29.46 -2.76
C PHE A 128 2.32 -30.73 -1.89
N ASN A 129 1.20 -31.05 -1.22
CA ASN A 129 1.10 -32.13 -0.23
C ASN A 129 2.05 -31.93 0.98
N CYS A 130 2.43 -30.68 1.27
CA CYS A 130 3.07 -30.35 2.53
C CYS A 130 2.00 -30.16 3.61
N ASN A 131 2.33 -30.51 4.85
CA ASN A 131 1.39 -30.52 5.96
C ASN A 131 1.81 -29.50 7.02
N PRO A 132 1.22 -28.29 7.02
CA PRO A 132 1.50 -27.27 8.02
C PRO A 132 1.26 -27.78 9.45
N LYS A 133 2.14 -27.43 10.38
CA LYS A 133 2.07 -27.85 11.79
C LYS A 133 1.91 -26.67 12.72
N LEU A 134 2.79 -25.70 12.56
CA LEU A 134 2.90 -24.53 13.41
C LEU A 134 3.18 -23.33 12.52
N TYR A 135 2.60 -22.20 12.85
CA TYR A 135 2.93 -20.95 12.18
C TYR A 135 2.97 -19.80 13.17
N ASP A 136 3.83 -18.85 12.87
CA ASP A 136 3.85 -17.51 13.43
C ASP A 136 3.35 -16.56 12.33
N ASP A 137 2.27 -15.84 12.63
CA ASP A 137 1.70 -14.82 11.74
C ASP A 137 2.01 -13.38 12.18
N GLY A 138 2.95 -13.21 13.10
CA GLY A 138 3.31 -11.91 13.66
C GLY A 138 2.41 -11.45 14.80
N THR A 139 1.30 -12.15 15.08
CA THR A 139 0.46 -11.89 16.27
C THR A 139 0.59 -12.95 17.35
N GLY A 140 1.15 -14.11 17.01
CA GLY A 140 1.40 -15.20 17.92
C GLY A 140 1.78 -16.48 17.18
N ILE A 141 2.06 -17.53 17.97
CA ILE A 141 2.39 -18.85 17.46
C ILE A 141 1.17 -19.77 17.62
N TYR A 142 0.76 -20.41 16.52
CA TYR A 142 -0.46 -21.20 16.43
C TYR A 142 -0.20 -22.63 15.97
N ASN A 143 -0.93 -23.58 16.53
CA ASN A 143 -0.94 -24.98 16.10
C ASN A 143 -2.05 -25.22 15.08
N TYR A 144 -1.69 -25.53 13.84
CA TYR A 144 -2.62 -25.66 12.72
C TYR A 144 -3.66 -26.77 12.94
N ALA A 145 -3.26 -27.92 13.50
CA ALA A 145 -4.17 -29.04 13.73
C ALA A 145 -5.30 -28.69 14.72
N TYR A 146 -4.98 -27.91 15.76
CA TYR A 146 -5.96 -27.45 16.75
C TYR A 146 -6.92 -26.40 16.17
N GLU A 147 -6.42 -25.47 15.34
CA GLU A 147 -7.23 -24.45 14.66
C GLU A 147 -8.21 -25.03 13.63
N LYS A 148 -7.76 -26.02 12.85
CA LYS A 148 -8.59 -26.70 11.84
C LYS A 148 -9.79 -27.40 12.49
N VAL A 149 -9.60 -27.98 13.69
CA VAL A 149 -10.65 -28.65 14.47
C VAL A 149 -11.62 -27.66 15.14
N THR A 150 -11.15 -26.50 15.57
CA THR A 150 -12.00 -25.47 16.21
C THR A 150 -12.84 -24.68 15.20
N LYS A 151 -12.31 -24.36 14.01
CA LYS A 151 -13.06 -23.73 12.91
C LYS A 151 -14.14 -24.65 12.34
N THR A 152 -13.88 -25.94 12.20
CA THR A 152 -14.88 -26.93 11.73
C THR A 152 -16.02 -27.14 12.73
N LYS A 153 -15.76 -27.09 14.05
CA LYS A 153 -16.82 -27.17 15.10
C LYS A 153 -17.78 -25.97 15.08
N LYS A 154 -17.28 -24.76 14.80
CA LYS A 154 -18.10 -23.52 14.80
C LYS A 154 -19.08 -23.45 13.60
N SER A 155 -18.77 -24.15 12.51
CA SER A 155 -19.55 -24.14 11.25
C SER A 155 -20.82 -25.03 11.26
N ARG A 156 -21.08 -25.79 12.33
CA ARG A 156 -22.19 -26.77 12.41
C ARG A 156 -23.52 -26.25 12.97
N TRP A 157 -23.68 -24.94 13.18
CA TRP A 157 -24.97 -24.38 13.63
C TRP A 157 -25.91 -24.13 12.43
N ASN A 158 -26.92 -24.99 12.31
CA ASN A 158 -27.93 -25.03 11.25
C ASN A 158 -28.77 -23.75 11.15
N PHE A 159 -28.63 -23.02 10.03
CA PHE A 159 -29.58 -21.99 9.60
C PHE A 159 -30.60 -22.59 8.63
N LEU A 160 -31.61 -23.28 9.17
CA LEU A 160 -32.72 -23.82 8.38
C LEU A 160 -34.06 -23.34 8.92
N PHE A 161 -34.21 -22.03 9.19
CA PHE A 161 -35.52 -21.45 9.55
C PHE A 161 -35.77 -20.00 9.07
N LEU A 162 -34.90 -19.41 8.24
CA LEU A 162 -35.06 -18.03 7.73
C LEU A 162 -35.02 -17.98 6.19
N LYS A 163 -35.91 -18.67 5.48
CA LYS A 163 -35.94 -18.61 4.00
C LYS A 163 -36.93 -17.59 3.40
N ASN A 164 -38.01 -17.24 4.11
CA ASN A 164 -39.05 -16.37 3.52
C ASN A 164 -39.12 -14.96 4.12
N LEU A 165 -38.66 -14.72 5.35
CA LEU A 165 -38.50 -13.35 5.90
C LEU A 165 -37.21 -12.66 5.41
N PHE A 166 -36.21 -13.45 5.00
CA PHE A 166 -34.88 -12.95 4.63
C PHE A 166 -34.85 -12.36 3.22
N ARG A 167 -35.70 -12.80 2.28
CA ARG A 167 -35.65 -12.32 0.88
C ARG A 167 -35.95 -10.84 0.71
N THR A 168 -36.97 -10.31 1.40
CA THR A 168 -37.33 -8.88 1.33
C THR A 168 -36.42 -8.00 2.18
N ALA A 169 -36.00 -8.49 3.35
CA ALA A 169 -35.01 -7.82 4.20
C ALA A 169 -33.62 -7.75 3.53
N ILE A 170 -33.17 -8.82 2.87
CA ILE A 170 -31.93 -8.86 2.07
C ILE A 170 -32.01 -7.86 0.91
N LEU A 171 -33.14 -7.79 0.18
CA LEU A 171 -33.29 -6.85 -0.93
C LEU A 171 -33.21 -5.39 -0.47
N LEU A 172 -33.85 -5.05 0.66
CA LEU A 172 -33.76 -3.72 1.28
C LEU A 172 -32.34 -3.44 1.85
N LEU A 173 -31.66 -4.46 2.37
CA LEU A 173 -30.27 -4.35 2.82
C LEU A 173 -29.31 -4.15 1.64
N PHE A 174 -29.50 -4.86 0.53
CA PHE A 174 -28.73 -4.66 -0.71
C PHE A 174 -28.97 -3.28 -1.32
N ILE A 175 -30.21 -2.77 -1.33
CA ILE A 175 -30.51 -1.43 -1.86
C ILE A 175 -29.84 -0.33 -1.00
N THR A 176 -29.83 -0.48 0.33
CA THR A 176 -29.13 0.46 1.22
C THR A 176 -27.60 0.34 1.13
N LEU A 177 -27.08 -0.86 0.89
CA LEU A 177 -25.65 -1.09 0.62
C LEU A 177 -25.21 -0.47 -0.72
N ILE A 178 -25.99 -0.64 -1.80
CA ILE A 178 -25.69 -0.08 -3.13
C ILE A 178 -25.71 1.45 -3.10
N THR A 179 -26.68 2.06 -2.42
CA THR A 179 -26.78 3.53 -2.32
C THR A 179 -25.66 4.13 -1.47
N SER A 180 -25.26 3.45 -0.39
CA SER A 180 -24.11 3.84 0.44
C SER A 180 -22.77 3.69 -0.30
N CYS A 181 -22.59 2.58 -1.04
CA CYS A 181 -21.37 2.34 -1.84
C CYS A 181 -21.21 3.40 -2.94
N ASN A 182 -22.30 3.68 -3.68
CA ASN A 182 -22.31 4.73 -4.72
C ASN A 182 -21.96 6.12 -4.16
N LYS A 183 -22.33 6.41 -2.90
CA LYS A 183 -21.98 7.68 -2.26
C LYS A 183 -20.48 7.73 -1.95
N LYS A 184 -19.92 6.68 -1.34
CA LYS A 184 -18.49 6.60 -0.99
C LYS A 184 -17.60 6.69 -2.23
N GLU A 185 -17.96 6.02 -3.33
CA GLU A 185 -17.22 6.10 -4.59
C GLU A 185 -17.24 7.51 -5.18
N LYS A 186 -18.39 8.20 -5.14
CA LYS A 186 -18.49 9.60 -5.59
C LYS A 186 -17.67 10.54 -4.72
N ASP A 187 -17.64 10.32 -3.40
CA ASP A 187 -16.84 11.13 -2.47
C ASP A 187 -15.33 10.91 -2.69
N LEU A 188 -14.90 9.66 -2.91
CA LEU A 188 -13.52 9.34 -3.29
C LEU A 188 -13.14 9.94 -4.65
N GLN A 189 -14.03 9.86 -5.64
CA GLN A 189 -13.78 10.44 -6.96
C GLN A 189 -13.65 11.97 -6.87
N PHE A 190 -14.50 12.61 -6.07
CA PHE A 190 -14.39 14.04 -5.76
C PHE A 190 -13.02 14.37 -5.15
N GLU A 191 -12.58 13.64 -4.12
CA GLU A 191 -11.27 13.86 -3.50
C GLU A 191 -10.12 13.71 -4.52
N LYS A 192 -10.19 12.67 -5.37
CA LYS A 192 -9.20 12.44 -6.43
C LYS A 192 -9.15 13.61 -7.41
N ASP A 193 -10.30 14.12 -7.83
CA ASP A 193 -10.35 15.24 -8.76
C ASP A 193 -9.78 16.52 -8.13
N VAL A 194 -10.05 16.77 -6.85
CA VAL A 194 -9.41 17.88 -6.12
C VAL A 194 -7.90 17.69 -6.00
N MET A 195 -7.43 16.48 -5.68
CA MET A 195 -5.99 16.17 -5.61
C MET A 195 -5.29 16.50 -6.93
N TYR A 196 -5.85 16.07 -8.07
CA TYR A 196 -5.26 16.37 -9.38
C TYR A 196 -5.33 17.86 -9.75
N GLU A 197 -6.36 18.58 -9.29
CA GLU A 197 -6.48 20.02 -9.49
C GLU A 197 -5.38 20.79 -8.74
N VAL A 198 -5.12 20.44 -7.48
CA VAL A 198 -4.10 21.12 -6.66
C VAL A 198 -2.69 20.61 -6.89
N TYR A 199 -2.53 19.41 -7.47
CA TYR A 199 -1.26 18.71 -7.60
C TYR A 199 -0.11 19.55 -8.21
N PRO A 200 -0.29 20.27 -9.34
CA PRO A 200 0.79 21.07 -9.92
C PRO A 200 1.31 22.15 -8.96
N ALA A 201 0.40 22.88 -8.30
CA ALA A 201 0.77 23.91 -7.33
C ALA A 201 1.37 23.31 -6.06
N LEU A 202 0.87 22.14 -5.66
CA LEU A 202 1.34 21.39 -4.50
C LEU A 202 2.81 20.98 -4.70
N ILE A 203 3.12 20.34 -5.81
CA ILE A 203 4.46 19.81 -6.05
C ILE A 203 5.51 20.90 -6.27
N ASP A 204 5.11 22.00 -6.94
CA ASP A 204 5.95 23.21 -7.04
C ASP A 204 6.30 23.77 -5.66
N SER A 205 5.30 23.85 -4.78
CA SER A 205 5.48 24.42 -3.45
C SER A 205 6.33 23.52 -2.56
N ILE A 206 6.15 22.20 -2.65
CA ILE A 206 6.98 21.22 -1.94
C ILE A 206 8.43 21.34 -2.39
N TRP A 207 8.68 21.38 -3.70
CA TRP A 207 10.03 21.57 -4.27
C TRP A 207 10.72 22.80 -3.69
N VAL A 208 10.04 23.94 -3.69
CA VAL A 208 10.57 25.19 -3.16
C VAL A 208 10.87 25.10 -1.65
N ASN A 209 10.09 24.32 -0.90
CA ASN A 209 10.22 24.18 0.55
C ASN A 209 11.06 22.96 1.01
N ALA A 210 11.52 22.09 0.11
CA ALA A 210 12.12 20.78 0.47
C ALA A 210 13.47 20.85 1.21
N VAL A 211 14.12 22.02 1.28
CA VAL A 211 15.48 22.17 1.83
C VAL A 211 15.46 23.14 3.01
N LEU A 212 14.90 22.70 4.15
CA LEU A 212 14.66 23.59 5.30
C LEU A 212 15.44 23.29 6.58
N THR A 213 16.19 22.20 6.66
CA THR A 213 16.70 21.72 7.97
C THR A 213 18.21 21.68 8.11
N TYR A 214 18.99 21.84 7.04
CA TYR A 214 20.42 22.17 7.17
C TYR A 214 20.64 23.67 7.04
N VAL A 215 19.93 24.45 7.85
CA VAL A 215 20.40 25.81 8.15
C VAL A 215 21.52 25.61 9.18
N PRO A 216 22.79 25.84 8.83
CA PRO A 216 23.87 25.70 9.80
C PRO A 216 23.59 26.58 11.02
N PRO A 217 24.12 26.27 12.21
CA PRO A 217 23.88 27.10 13.40
C PRO A 217 24.23 28.57 13.11
N ALA A 218 23.44 29.48 13.69
CA ALA A 218 23.66 30.90 13.51
C ALA A 218 25.07 31.28 14.03
N PRO A 219 25.83 32.13 13.30
CA PRO A 219 27.08 32.67 13.80
C PRO A 219 26.91 33.37 15.15
N PRO A 220 27.94 33.39 16.02
CA PRO A 220 27.89 34.11 17.29
C PRO A 220 27.48 35.58 17.09
N GLY A 221 26.50 36.05 17.86
CA GLY A 221 26.02 37.43 17.81
C GLY A 221 24.88 37.71 16.82
N ILE A 222 24.38 36.70 16.11
CA ILE A 222 23.20 36.82 15.24
C ILE A 222 22.02 36.09 15.88
N ASP A 223 20.83 36.69 15.86
CA ASP A 223 19.62 36.03 16.34
C ASP A 223 19.33 34.75 15.51
N PRO A 224 19.19 33.57 16.16
CA PRO A 224 18.98 32.32 15.45
C PRO A 224 17.68 32.29 14.62
N SER A 225 16.63 32.99 15.05
CA SER A 225 15.33 33.00 14.37
C SER A 225 15.40 33.84 13.10
N GLU A 226 16.00 35.02 13.21
CA GLU A 226 16.25 35.92 12.06
C GLU A 226 17.18 35.27 11.03
N TYR A 227 18.28 34.65 11.49
CA TYR A 227 19.21 33.94 10.62
C TYR A 227 18.52 32.81 9.85
N LYS A 228 17.71 31.99 10.53
CA LYS A 228 16.96 30.90 9.91
C LYS A 228 15.95 31.42 8.89
N LEU A 229 15.23 32.50 9.21
CA LEU A 229 14.25 33.11 8.33
C LEU A 229 14.91 33.66 7.05
N ASN A 230 16.02 34.39 7.18
CA ASN A 230 16.74 34.96 6.05
C ASN A 230 17.28 33.85 5.12
N ARG A 231 17.88 32.80 5.67
CA ARG A 231 18.36 31.64 4.90
C ARG A 231 17.25 30.89 4.18
N ARG A 232 16.07 30.78 4.82
CA ARG A 232 14.86 30.24 4.19
C ARG A 232 14.41 31.10 3.01
N ASN A 233 14.32 32.40 3.19
CA ASN A 233 13.92 33.33 2.13
C ASN A 233 14.87 33.32 0.93
N GLU A 234 16.18 33.29 1.17
CA GLU A 234 17.20 33.16 0.11
C GLU A 234 17.07 31.86 -0.68
N SER A 235 16.91 30.73 0.03
CA SER A 235 16.76 29.42 -0.59
C SER A 235 15.47 29.34 -1.41
N ASN A 236 14.35 29.80 -0.85
CA ASN A 236 13.07 29.86 -1.56
C ASN A 236 13.19 30.71 -2.83
N LYS A 237 13.85 31.88 -2.76
CA LYS A 237 14.07 32.74 -3.95
C LYS A 237 14.88 32.02 -5.03
N ARG A 238 15.93 31.28 -4.66
CA ARG A 238 16.74 30.48 -5.59
C ARG A 238 15.91 29.36 -6.23
N PHE A 239 15.22 28.53 -5.43
CA PHE A 239 14.42 27.41 -5.94
C PHE A 239 13.28 27.88 -6.84
N ASN A 240 12.62 29.00 -6.50
CA ASN A 240 11.60 29.58 -7.38
C ASN A 240 12.18 30.01 -8.73
N LYS A 241 13.39 30.60 -8.74
CA LYS A 241 14.08 30.97 -9.98
C LYS A 241 14.43 29.73 -10.80
N GLU A 242 15.02 28.71 -10.18
CA GLU A 242 15.36 27.45 -10.85
C GLU A 242 14.13 26.74 -11.42
N LEU A 243 13.04 26.65 -10.65
CA LEU A 243 11.77 26.07 -11.10
C LEU A 243 11.21 26.82 -12.31
N ALA A 244 11.24 28.16 -12.30
CA ALA A 244 10.82 28.96 -13.44
C ALA A 244 11.68 28.68 -14.68
N GLU A 245 13.01 28.58 -14.52
CA GLU A 245 13.92 28.23 -15.61
C GLU A 245 13.68 26.81 -16.15
N PHE A 246 13.47 25.83 -15.28
CA PHE A 246 13.21 24.44 -15.69
C PHE A 246 11.91 24.31 -16.48
N LYS A 247 10.84 24.99 -16.02
CA LYS A 247 9.57 25.06 -16.76
C LYS A 247 9.73 25.66 -18.14
N GLN A 248 10.56 26.70 -18.28
CA GLN A 248 10.86 27.31 -19.60
C GLN A 248 11.67 26.38 -20.49
N LYS A 249 12.72 25.76 -19.94
CA LYS A 249 13.61 24.84 -20.66
C LYS A 249 12.98 23.48 -20.95
N LYS A 250 11.82 23.17 -20.32
CA LYS A 250 11.18 21.85 -20.32
C LYS A 250 12.16 20.74 -19.91
N PHE A 251 13.03 21.04 -18.97
CA PHE A 251 13.98 20.09 -18.41
C PHE A 251 13.33 19.47 -17.17
N PRO A 252 12.82 18.23 -17.24
CA PRO A 252 12.10 17.65 -16.13
C PRO A 252 13.07 17.30 -15.00
N VAL A 253 12.71 17.67 -13.77
CA VAL A 253 13.43 17.23 -12.56
C VAL A 253 12.87 15.88 -12.13
N ASP A 254 13.75 14.90 -11.90
CA ASP A 254 13.33 13.59 -11.38
C ASP A 254 12.81 13.74 -9.94
N LEU A 255 11.62 13.22 -9.64
CA LEU A 255 11.07 13.09 -8.28
C LEU A 255 10.64 11.66 -8.02
N ILE A 256 10.86 11.19 -6.79
CA ILE A 256 10.45 9.84 -6.38
C ILE A 256 9.14 9.94 -5.57
N PHE A 257 8.11 9.23 -6.01
CA PHE A 257 6.79 9.20 -5.40
C PHE A 257 6.48 7.82 -4.85
N PHE A 258 5.94 7.79 -3.64
CA PHE A 258 5.30 6.60 -3.12
C PHE A 258 3.96 6.40 -3.83
N ASP A 259 3.76 5.23 -4.44
CA ASP A 259 2.57 4.95 -5.28
C ASP A 259 1.29 4.69 -4.46
N LYS A 260 1.35 4.87 -3.13
CA LYS A 260 0.21 4.76 -2.22
C LYS A 260 -0.02 6.08 -1.50
N VAL A 261 -1.29 6.36 -1.19
CA VAL A 261 -1.71 7.50 -0.39
C VAL A 261 -2.04 7.03 1.02
N VAL A 262 -1.52 7.74 2.03
CA VAL A 262 -1.71 7.37 3.44
C VAL A 262 -2.94 8.05 4.05
N VAL A 263 -3.60 7.38 4.98
CA VAL A 263 -4.70 8.00 5.75
C VAL A 263 -4.12 8.68 6.99
N ARG A 264 -4.47 9.95 7.19
CA ARG A 264 -4.10 10.75 8.37
C ARG A 264 -5.34 11.47 8.86
N ASP A 265 -5.54 11.52 10.17
CA ASP A 265 -6.55 12.39 10.77
C ASP A 265 -5.91 13.75 11.05
N ASN A 266 -6.34 14.75 10.30
CA ASN A 266 -5.94 16.14 10.40
C ASN A 266 -7.15 17.03 10.80
N SER A 267 -8.16 16.45 11.46
CA SER A 267 -9.42 17.17 11.82
C SER A 267 -9.15 18.38 12.69
N LYS A 268 -8.24 18.22 13.65
CA LYS A 268 -7.86 19.27 14.58
C LYS A 268 -7.16 20.42 13.85
N GLU A 269 -6.18 20.11 13.02
CA GLU A 269 -5.42 21.07 12.21
C GLU A 269 -6.36 21.83 11.26
N LEU A 270 -7.28 21.11 10.60
CA LEU A 270 -8.29 21.71 9.73
C LEU A 270 -9.17 22.73 10.48
N GLN A 271 -9.65 22.37 11.67
CA GLN A 271 -10.49 23.24 12.50
C GLN A 271 -9.71 24.41 13.10
N GLU A 272 -8.44 24.19 13.45
CA GLU A 272 -7.57 25.21 14.00
C GLU A 272 -7.25 26.29 12.96
N HIS A 273 -7.00 25.90 11.71
CA HIS A 273 -6.72 26.82 10.61
C HIS A 273 -7.99 27.47 10.05
N PHE A 274 -9.04 26.70 9.79
CA PHE A 274 -10.34 27.20 9.31
C PHE A 274 -11.38 27.15 10.43
N LYS A 275 -11.50 28.25 11.19
CA LYS A 275 -12.39 28.32 12.37
C LYS A 275 -13.87 28.05 12.08
N ASP A 276 -14.32 28.25 10.83
CA ASP A 276 -15.68 28.00 10.38
C ASP A 276 -15.86 26.62 9.69
N ALA A 277 -14.82 25.79 9.67
CA ALA A 277 -14.90 24.42 9.16
C ALA A 277 -15.84 23.57 10.03
N VAL A 278 -16.66 22.76 9.38
CA VAL A 278 -17.56 21.81 10.04
C VAL A 278 -16.93 20.43 9.97
N ILE A 279 -16.50 19.90 11.11
CA ILE A 279 -15.83 18.59 11.19
C ILE A 279 -16.85 17.48 11.43
N SER A 280 -16.84 16.45 10.60
CA SER A 280 -17.61 15.22 10.81
C SER A 280 -17.14 14.48 12.07
N LYS A 281 -18.08 14.11 12.95
CA LYS A 281 -17.81 13.20 14.08
C LYS A 281 -17.57 11.75 13.65
N ASN A 282 -18.01 11.39 12.44
CA ASN A 282 -17.82 10.08 11.84
C ASN A 282 -16.85 10.20 10.66
N ASN A 283 -15.57 10.41 10.96
CA ASN A 283 -14.50 10.03 10.04
C ASN A 283 -14.42 8.51 10.04
N ASN A 284 -15.43 7.85 9.44
CA ASN A 284 -15.33 6.43 9.16
C ASN A 284 -14.05 6.26 8.35
N THR A 285 -13.09 5.57 8.96
CA THR A 285 -11.83 5.14 8.36
C THR A 285 -12.11 4.71 6.94
N ASP A 286 -11.64 5.51 6.01
CA ASP A 286 -12.05 5.44 4.63
C ASP A 286 -11.37 4.21 4.01
N THR A 287 -12.08 3.08 4.06
CA THR A 287 -11.58 1.74 3.70
C THR A 287 -11.40 1.57 2.19
N LEU A 288 -11.74 2.57 1.39
CA LEU A 288 -11.58 2.51 -0.05
C LEU A 288 -10.12 2.71 -0.45
N GLU A 289 -9.64 1.86 -1.35
CA GLU A 289 -8.30 1.95 -1.90
C GLU A 289 -8.11 3.26 -2.68
N TYR A 290 -7.15 4.08 -2.24
CA TYR A 290 -6.77 5.30 -2.93
C TYR A 290 -5.58 5.04 -3.86
N LYS A 291 -5.86 4.53 -5.06
CA LYS A 291 -4.86 4.42 -6.12
C LYS A 291 -4.77 5.71 -6.95
N LEU A 292 -3.57 6.27 -7.04
CA LEU A 292 -3.26 7.43 -7.88
C LEU A 292 -3.26 7.06 -9.36
N ASN A 293 -3.78 7.96 -10.20
CA ASN A 293 -3.69 7.84 -11.65
C ASN A 293 -2.40 8.53 -12.10
N ARG A 294 -1.35 7.73 -12.31
CA ARG A 294 -0.03 8.20 -12.75
C ARG A 294 -0.12 9.09 -14.00
N LYS A 295 -0.94 8.72 -15.00
CA LYS A 295 -1.15 9.54 -16.22
C LYS A 295 -1.63 10.96 -15.94
N LYS A 296 -2.46 11.16 -14.91
CA LYS A 296 -2.92 12.51 -14.52
C LYS A 296 -1.82 13.32 -13.84
N LEU A 297 -0.93 12.66 -13.10
CA LEU A 297 0.22 13.32 -12.45
C LEU A 297 1.32 13.63 -13.48
N ASP A 298 1.65 12.66 -14.34
CA ASP A 298 2.65 12.76 -15.41
C ASP A 298 2.29 13.82 -16.47
N ALA A 299 1.01 14.22 -16.55
CA ALA A 299 0.57 15.34 -17.39
C ALA A 299 1.24 16.66 -16.97
N TYR A 300 1.71 16.77 -15.73
CA TYR A 300 2.48 17.91 -15.24
C TYR A 300 3.99 17.74 -15.53
N THR A 301 4.38 18.11 -16.74
CA THR A 301 5.71 17.87 -17.32
C THR A 301 6.89 18.63 -16.68
N ALA A 302 6.66 19.46 -15.66
CA ALA A 302 7.75 20.14 -14.95
C ALA A 302 8.66 19.16 -14.19
N PHE A 303 8.13 17.97 -13.85
CA PHE A 303 8.82 16.92 -13.13
C PHE A 303 8.66 15.58 -13.87
N HIS A 304 9.69 14.74 -13.80
CA HIS A 304 9.60 13.34 -14.21
C HIS A 304 9.40 12.49 -12.96
N LEU A 305 8.28 11.81 -12.87
CA LEU A 305 7.87 11.10 -11.66
C LEU A 305 8.30 9.63 -11.76
N LYS A 306 9.13 9.20 -10.80
CA LYS A 306 9.47 7.80 -10.58
C LYS A 306 8.61 7.28 -9.44
N TYR A 307 7.89 6.19 -9.66
CA TYR A 307 6.99 5.62 -8.68
C TYR A 307 7.64 4.42 -7.99
N VAL A 308 7.55 4.37 -6.67
CA VAL A 308 8.01 3.22 -5.88
C VAL A 308 6.84 2.60 -5.11
N PRO A 309 6.71 1.25 -5.13
CA PRO A 309 5.63 0.55 -4.45
C PRO A 309 5.87 0.41 -2.93
N ARG A 310 7.12 0.61 -2.48
CA ARG A 310 7.56 0.62 -1.08
C ARG A 310 8.64 1.66 -0.86
N ILE A 311 8.81 2.09 0.38
CA ILE A 311 9.91 2.96 0.80
C ILE A 311 11.20 2.12 0.83
N PRO A 312 12.24 2.42 0.01
CA PRO A 312 13.53 1.75 -0.01
C PRO A 312 14.27 1.86 1.34
N ARG A 313 14.85 0.74 1.77
CA ARG A 313 15.61 0.61 3.04
C ARG A 313 17.03 0.08 2.77
N GLY A 314 17.97 0.39 3.65
CA GLY A 314 19.33 -0.16 3.59
C GLY A 314 20.07 0.13 2.27
N ASN A 315 20.48 -0.92 1.55
CA ASN A 315 21.23 -0.80 0.29
C ASN A 315 20.37 -0.37 -0.92
N ASP A 316 19.05 -0.50 -0.85
CA ASP A 316 18.11 -0.03 -1.89
C ASP A 316 18.12 1.50 -2.04
N ARG A 317 18.70 2.19 -1.06
CA ARG A 317 18.84 3.66 -1.03
C ARG A 317 19.76 4.22 -2.12
N ARG A 318 20.54 3.39 -2.83
CA ARG A 318 21.35 3.86 -3.99
C ARG A 318 20.49 4.59 -5.03
N PHE A 319 19.22 4.20 -5.14
CA PHE A 319 18.23 4.85 -6.00
C PHE A 319 18.09 6.36 -5.78
N TYR A 320 18.29 6.85 -4.55
CA TYR A 320 18.28 8.30 -4.25
C TYR A 320 19.48 9.03 -4.83
N ASN A 321 20.64 8.37 -4.88
CA ASN A 321 21.89 8.96 -5.34
C ASN A 321 21.99 8.97 -6.87
N GLU A 322 21.22 8.11 -7.54
CA GLU A 322 21.11 8.05 -9.00
C GLU A 322 20.19 9.14 -9.56
N CYS A 323 19.27 9.69 -8.75
CA CYS A 323 18.45 10.82 -9.13
C CYS A 323 19.27 12.12 -9.05
N CYS A 324 19.75 12.57 -10.21
CA CYS A 324 20.48 13.83 -10.34
C CYS A 324 19.50 15.01 -10.18
N TYR A 325 19.89 16.04 -9.43
CA TYR A 325 19.12 17.28 -9.24
C TYR A 325 17.73 17.13 -8.59
N SER A 326 17.45 16.03 -7.88
CA SER A 326 16.17 15.77 -7.22
C SER A 326 16.13 16.20 -5.75
N ILE A 327 14.91 16.31 -5.21
CA ILE A 327 14.71 16.20 -3.75
C ILE A 327 15.25 14.82 -3.35
N ARG A 328 16.18 14.79 -2.39
CA ARG A 328 16.73 13.53 -1.87
C ARG A 328 15.75 12.90 -0.88
N GLY A 329 14.66 12.36 -1.39
CA GLY A 329 13.64 11.68 -0.60
C GLY A 329 12.43 11.25 -1.43
N ILE A 330 11.55 10.51 -0.79
CA ILE A 330 10.30 10.00 -1.36
C ILE A 330 9.17 10.89 -0.93
N ILE A 331 8.40 11.35 -1.91
CA ILE A 331 7.20 12.13 -1.70
C ILE A 331 6.06 11.17 -1.37
N ILE A 332 5.50 11.34 -0.18
CA ILE A 332 4.39 10.56 0.35
C ILE A 332 3.23 11.52 0.57
N LEU A 333 2.10 11.26 -0.08
CA LEU A 333 0.90 12.07 0.07
C LEU A 333 -0.08 11.39 1.02
N SER A 334 -0.75 12.16 1.87
CA SER A 334 -1.97 11.67 2.52
C SER A 334 -3.21 11.96 1.69
N ARG A 335 -4.31 11.30 2.08
CA ARG A 335 -5.65 11.67 1.67
C ARG A 335 -5.95 13.11 2.05
N ILE A 336 -6.88 13.73 1.32
CA ILE A 336 -7.40 15.05 1.64
C ILE A 336 -8.56 14.88 2.59
N GLN A 337 -8.44 15.47 3.77
CA GLN A 337 -9.52 15.55 4.73
C GLN A 337 -10.28 16.85 4.50
N PHE A 338 -11.53 16.73 4.06
CA PHE A 338 -12.42 17.87 3.85
C PHE A 338 -13.26 18.17 5.07
N ASP A 339 -13.73 19.41 5.17
CA ASP A 339 -14.87 19.74 6.02
C ASP A 339 -16.18 19.19 5.41
N ASP A 340 -17.23 19.05 6.22
CA ASP A 340 -18.53 18.51 5.79
C ASP A 340 -19.16 19.29 4.64
N LYS A 341 -18.84 20.59 4.52
CA LYS A 341 -19.37 21.46 3.47
C LYS A 341 -18.49 21.46 2.21
N LYS A 342 -17.37 20.71 2.18
CA LYS A 342 -16.41 20.65 1.07
C LYS A 342 -15.96 22.03 0.60
N LYS A 343 -15.73 22.94 1.55
CA LYS A 343 -15.18 24.28 1.35
C LYS A 343 -13.68 24.33 1.57
N TYR A 344 -13.22 23.52 2.51
CA TYR A 344 -11.86 23.48 3.00
C TYR A 344 -11.36 22.04 2.99
N GLY A 345 -10.06 21.87 2.80
CA GLY A 345 -9.40 20.59 2.92
C GLY A 345 -8.02 20.75 3.53
N VAL A 346 -7.52 19.66 4.11
CA VAL A 346 -6.14 19.55 4.57
C VAL A 346 -5.57 18.22 4.12
N LEU A 347 -4.31 18.23 3.69
CA LEU A 347 -3.54 17.02 3.44
C LEU A 347 -2.14 17.19 4.00
N THR A 348 -1.44 16.07 4.15
CA THR A 348 -0.05 16.04 4.56
C THR A 348 0.82 15.54 3.42
N VAL A 349 2.04 16.07 3.36
CA VAL A 349 3.07 15.58 2.44
C VAL A 349 4.35 15.31 3.21
N GLY A 350 4.81 14.06 3.16
CA GLY A 350 6.10 13.64 3.68
C GLY A 350 7.15 13.62 2.57
N ILE A 351 8.37 14.03 2.89
CA ILE A 351 9.59 13.77 2.11
C ILE A 351 10.49 12.91 2.99
N GLU A 352 10.62 11.63 2.66
CA GLU A 352 11.34 10.66 3.50
C GLU A 352 12.61 10.13 2.83
N CYS A 353 13.71 10.10 3.59
CA CYS A 353 15.02 9.60 3.18
C CYS A 353 15.23 8.11 3.49
N GLY A 354 14.15 7.33 3.64
CA GLY A 354 14.17 5.94 4.11
C GLY A 354 14.62 5.83 5.57
N ASP A 355 13.82 6.35 6.50
CA ASP A 355 13.96 6.24 7.97
C ASP A 355 15.12 7.02 8.64
N MET A 356 15.94 7.78 7.90
CA MET A 356 17.05 8.59 8.48
C MET A 356 16.72 10.07 8.64
N CYS A 357 15.88 10.58 7.74
CA CYS A 357 15.35 11.93 7.78
C CYS A 357 13.96 11.93 7.16
N GLY A 358 13.05 12.70 7.75
CA GLY A 358 11.72 12.90 7.22
C GLY A 358 11.25 14.33 7.46
N TYR A 359 10.69 14.97 6.44
CA TYR A 359 10.06 16.28 6.61
C TYR A 359 8.60 16.19 6.17
N GLY A 360 7.69 16.56 7.06
CA GLY A 360 6.26 16.62 6.81
C GLY A 360 5.79 18.05 6.65
N TYR A 361 4.87 18.27 5.71
CA TYR A 361 4.15 19.52 5.55
C TYR A 361 2.65 19.29 5.73
N LEU A 362 1.98 20.21 6.40
CA LEU A 362 0.53 20.35 6.42
C LEU A 362 0.13 21.34 5.34
N ILE A 363 -0.74 20.90 4.43
CA ILE A 363 -1.19 21.69 3.27
C ILE A 363 -2.67 21.95 3.44
N TYR A 364 -3.02 23.21 3.62
CA TYR A 364 -4.39 23.66 3.67
C TYR A 364 -4.83 24.12 2.29
N ILE A 365 -5.98 23.63 1.84
CA ILE A 365 -6.59 23.99 0.56
C ILE A 365 -7.99 24.54 0.78
N LYS A 366 -8.41 25.45 -0.10
CA LYS A 366 -9.75 26.01 -0.06
C LYS A 366 -10.30 26.24 -1.46
N LYS A 367 -11.61 26.37 -1.56
CA LYS A 367 -12.29 26.71 -2.80
C LYS A 367 -12.37 28.22 -3.01
N VAL A 368 -11.84 28.72 -4.12
CA VAL A 368 -11.91 30.13 -4.56
C VAL A 368 -12.39 30.18 -6.00
N LYS A 369 -13.50 30.88 -6.27
CA LYS A 369 -14.11 31.00 -7.62
C LYS A 369 -14.24 29.64 -8.31
N ASP A 370 -14.81 28.69 -7.58
CA ASP A 370 -15.02 27.29 -7.98
C ASP A 370 -13.77 26.44 -8.26
N LYS A 371 -12.57 26.95 -7.98
CA LYS A 371 -11.31 26.20 -8.09
C LYS A 371 -10.70 25.93 -6.74
N TRP A 372 -10.07 24.77 -6.59
CA TRP A 372 -9.28 24.45 -5.41
C TRP A 372 -7.90 25.07 -5.51
N VAL A 373 -7.49 25.77 -4.46
CA VAL A 373 -6.18 26.42 -4.37
C VAL A 373 -5.53 26.11 -3.04
N ILE A 374 -4.21 26.14 -3.01
CA ILE A 374 -3.44 26.10 -1.76
C ILE A 374 -3.67 27.41 -1.02
N ASP A 375 -4.14 27.31 0.21
CA ASP A 375 -4.30 28.44 1.12
C ASP A 375 -3.03 28.69 1.92
N LYS A 376 -2.48 27.62 2.53
CA LYS A 376 -1.30 27.69 3.38
C LYS A 376 -0.54 26.38 3.41
N ILE A 377 0.77 26.48 3.63
CA ILE A 377 1.67 25.36 3.88
C ILE A 377 2.34 25.62 5.22
N GLU A 378 2.25 24.65 6.12
CA GLU A 378 2.88 24.69 7.43
C GLU A 378 3.85 23.51 7.60
N ASP A 379 4.90 23.73 8.38
CA ASP A 379 5.82 22.66 8.76
C ASP A 379 5.06 21.73 9.73
N GLY A 380 4.95 20.44 9.38
CA GLY A 380 4.16 19.46 10.13
C GLY A 380 4.99 18.68 11.15
N TRP A 381 5.96 17.91 10.67
CA TRP A 381 6.86 17.13 11.52
C TRP A 381 8.25 17.03 10.91
N ILE A 382 9.23 16.76 11.77
CA ILE A 382 10.61 16.46 11.40
C ILE A 382 10.97 15.15 12.09
N VAL A 383 11.43 14.16 11.32
CA VAL A 383 11.98 12.89 11.82
C VAL A 383 13.49 12.90 11.65
#